data_AF-E6PJY2-F1
#
_entry.id   AF-E6PJY2-F1
#
_cell.length_a   1.000
_cell.length_b   1.000
_cell.length_c   1.000
_cell.angle_alpha   90.00
_cell.angle_beta   90.00
_cell.angle_gamma   90.00
#
_symmetry.space_group_name_H-M   'P 1'
#
loop_
_entity.id
_entity.type
_entity.pdbx_description
1 polymer ?
#
loop_
_entity_poly.entity_id
_entity_poly.type
_entity_poly.pdbx_seq_one_letter_code
_entity_poly.pdbx_strand_id
1 'polypeptide(L)'
;MQNKQFPETANVTLGDLLSPEELQQDFNTLKQRPTASGYALYATLPDAVVRHLESALLPHGAQLGIARTPGGIICAVLATQAGPVQVRFIVPLLTDKAKAWLTEAAEEKHQMQFTVEIVETHQLALVQVINPLADDTQGQWPALKAMLDKPMPRMDLLEQAQELKSLLGVLADERESLLPGLPIKVVWYVLVTEFLVPPEPGSASHPSGSVH
;
A
#
# COMPACT_ATOMS: atom_id res chain seq x y z
N MET A 1 -19.79 -1.64 27.76
CA MET A 1 -19.14 -1.76 26.45
C MET A 1 -19.13 -0.37 25.83
N GLN A 2 -17.97 0.28 25.79
CA GLN A 2 -17.85 1.63 25.25
C GLN A 2 -17.92 1.55 23.72
N ASN A 3 -18.92 2.22 23.13
CA ASN A 3 -18.94 2.54 21.70
C ASN A 3 -17.70 3.40 21.42
N LYS A 4 -16.63 2.79 20.89
CA LYS A 4 -15.55 3.54 20.27
C LYS A 4 -16.13 4.14 18.99
N GLN A 5 -16.51 5.41 19.07
CA GLN A 5 -16.78 6.23 17.89
C GLN A 5 -15.56 6.16 16.98
N PHE A 6 -15.78 5.93 15.69
CA PHE A 6 -14.78 6.17 14.66
C PHE A 6 -14.24 7.60 14.83
N PRO A 7 -12.92 7.84 14.78
CA PRO A 7 -12.43 9.20 14.76
C PRO A 7 -13.01 9.91 13.53
N GLU A 8 -13.84 10.93 13.76
CA GLU A 8 -14.58 11.72 12.75
C GLU A 8 -13.69 12.48 11.73
N THR A 9 -12.38 12.22 11.68
CA THR A 9 -11.40 13.01 10.91
C THR A 9 -10.25 12.16 10.33
N ALA A 10 -10.50 10.93 9.89
CA ALA A 10 -9.52 10.20 9.08
C ALA A 10 -9.84 10.42 7.60
N ASN A 11 -8.93 11.04 6.84
CA ASN A 11 -9.08 11.10 5.39
C ASN A 11 -8.73 9.72 4.84
N VAL A 12 -9.70 9.05 4.22
CA VAL A 12 -9.52 7.69 3.69
C VAL A 12 -9.84 7.72 2.20
N THR A 13 -8.96 7.12 1.40
CA THR A 13 -9.20 6.85 -0.01
C THR A 13 -8.88 5.39 -0.33
N LEU A 14 -9.38 4.92 -1.47
CA LEU A 14 -8.92 3.67 -2.08
C LEU A 14 -7.69 3.96 -2.94
N GLY A 15 -6.88 2.93 -3.13
CA GLY A 15 -5.76 2.94 -4.04
C GLY A 15 -5.52 1.53 -4.57
N ASP A 16 -4.56 1.39 -5.48
CA ASP A 16 -4.27 0.14 -6.15
C ASP A 16 -2.79 -0.21 -6.02
N LEU A 17 -2.46 -1.47 -6.24
CA LEU A 17 -1.07 -1.88 -6.45
C LEU A 17 -0.92 -2.15 -7.94
N LEU A 18 -0.06 -1.38 -8.61
CA LEU A 18 0.21 -1.50 -10.03
C LEU A 18 1.38 -2.46 -10.27
N SER A 19 1.22 -3.38 -11.21
CA SER A 19 2.31 -4.17 -11.78
C SER A 19 3.24 -3.29 -12.63
N PRO A 20 4.46 -3.75 -12.94
CA PRO A 20 5.33 -3.03 -13.86
C PRO A 20 4.68 -2.73 -15.22
N GLU A 21 3.86 -3.67 -15.74
CA GLU A 21 3.15 -3.52 -17.00
C GLU A 21 2.04 -2.46 -16.92
N GLU A 22 1.23 -2.50 -15.86
CA GLU A 22 0.15 -1.52 -15.61
C GLU A 22 0.74 -0.12 -15.42
N LEU A 23 1.80 0.00 -14.63
CA LEU A 23 2.51 1.25 -14.40
C LEU A 23 3.08 1.85 -15.71
N GLN A 24 3.63 1.00 -16.58
CA GLN A 24 4.14 1.44 -17.88
C GLN A 24 3.01 1.89 -18.81
N GLN A 25 1.84 1.27 -18.75
CA GLN A 25 0.66 1.70 -19.51
C GLN A 25 0.22 3.09 -19.07
N ASP A 26 0.13 3.33 -17.76
CA ASP A 26 -0.24 4.64 -17.22
C ASP A 26 0.76 5.73 -17.62
N PHE A 27 2.07 5.46 -17.51
CA PHE A 27 3.09 6.44 -17.91
C PHE A 27 3.15 6.71 -19.41
N ASN A 28 2.74 5.77 -20.25
CA ASN A 28 2.68 6.00 -21.70
C ASN A 28 1.64 7.08 -22.07
N THR A 29 0.68 7.36 -21.18
CA THR A 29 -0.30 8.43 -21.36
C THR A 29 0.25 9.82 -20.99
N LEU A 30 1.39 9.88 -20.29
CA LEU A 30 1.98 11.13 -19.80
C LEU A 30 2.87 11.81 -20.85
N LYS A 31 2.87 13.15 -20.83
CA LYS A 31 3.76 13.99 -21.67
C LYS A 31 5.23 13.87 -21.27
N GLN A 32 5.50 13.68 -19.98
CA GLN A 32 6.83 13.35 -19.46
C GLN A 32 6.73 11.95 -18.86
N ARG A 33 7.59 11.05 -19.32
CA ARG A 33 7.58 9.64 -18.89
C ARG A 33 8.54 9.48 -17.72
N PRO A 34 8.06 9.22 -16.51
CA PRO A 34 8.92 8.84 -15.41
C PRO A 34 9.64 7.52 -15.75
N THR A 35 10.90 7.41 -15.37
CA THR A 35 11.60 6.12 -15.33
C THR A 35 11.27 5.46 -14.01
N ALA A 36 10.27 4.61 -14.00
CA ALA A 36 9.96 3.77 -12.86
C ALA A 36 9.99 2.31 -13.31
N SER A 37 10.54 1.46 -12.45
CA SER A 37 10.66 0.03 -12.70
C SER A 37 10.15 -0.72 -11.49
N GLY A 38 9.31 -1.74 -11.71
CA GLY A 38 8.74 -2.55 -10.64
C GLY A 38 7.30 -2.22 -10.33
N TYR A 39 6.88 -2.74 -9.18
CA TYR A 39 5.55 -2.49 -8.64
C TYR A 39 5.46 -1.09 -8.03
N ALA A 40 4.30 -0.46 -8.13
CA ALA A 40 4.04 0.84 -7.52
C ALA A 40 2.67 0.88 -6.86
N LEU A 41 2.58 1.53 -5.69
CA LEU A 41 1.28 1.84 -5.10
C LEU A 41 0.66 3.02 -5.85
N TYR A 42 -0.63 3.02 -6.05
CA TYR A 42 -1.36 4.10 -6.72
C TYR A 42 -2.43 4.65 -5.80
N ALA A 43 -2.61 5.97 -5.78
CA ALA A 43 -3.70 6.63 -5.08
C ALA A 43 -4.07 7.94 -5.75
N THR A 44 -5.32 8.35 -5.56
CA THR A 44 -5.76 9.71 -5.90
C THR A 44 -5.74 10.57 -4.63
N LEU A 45 -5.03 11.71 -4.66
CA LEU A 45 -4.93 12.62 -3.51
C LEU A 45 -5.12 14.09 -3.95
N PRO A 46 -5.58 14.98 -3.04
CA PRO A 46 -5.66 16.41 -3.35
C PRO A 46 -4.29 17.04 -3.59
N ASP A 47 -4.21 18.03 -4.48
CA ASP A 47 -3.00 18.79 -4.82
C ASP A 47 -2.27 19.33 -3.58
N ALA A 48 -3.03 19.80 -2.58
CA ALA A 48 -2.46 20.29 -1.32
C ALA A 48 -1.62 19.24 -0.57
N VAL A 49 -1.99 17.96 -0.66
CA VAL A 49 -1.26 16.84 -0.06
C VAL A 49 -0.03 16.51 -0.92
N VAL A 50 -0.22 16.39 -2.23
CA VAL A 50 0.85 16.04 -3.17
C VAL A 50 1.99 17.05 -3.15
N ARG A 51 1.67 18.35 -3.12
CA ARG A 51 2.67 19.42 -3.00
C ARG A 51 3.55 19.31 -1.76
N HIS A 52 3.02 18.79 -0.64
CA HIS A 52 3.86 18.55 0.55
C HIS A 52 4.81 17.39 0.28
N LEU A 53 4.32 16.28 -0.28
CA LEU A 53 5.13 15.10 -0.59
C LEU A 53 6.25 15.41 -1.60
N GLU A 54 6.00 16.29 -2.57
CA GLU A 54 7.01 16.69 -3.58
C GLU A 54 7.95 17.82 -3.11
N SER A 55 7.65 18.51 -2.00
CA SER A 55 8.37 19.70 -1.60
C SER A 55 9.75 19.38 -1.01
N ALA A 56 10.82 19.62 -1.78
CA ALA A 56 12.21 19.53 -1.30
C ALA A 56 12.56 20.48 -0.13
N LEU A 57 11.65 21.39 0.24
CA LEU A 57 11.83 22.33 1.36
C LEU A 57 11.32 21.77 2.69
N LEU A 58 10.55 20.69 2.66
CA LEU A 58 10.04 20.03 3.85
C LEU A 58 10.95 18.86 4.23
N PRO A 59 11.10 18.57 5.54
CA PRO A 59 11.72 17.33 5.96
C PRO A 59 10.80 16.15 5.59
N HIS A 60 11.42 15.07 5.11
CA HIS A 60 10.74 13.82 4.74
C HIS A 60 11.19 12.66 5.62
N GLY A 61 10.23 11.79 5.91
CA GLY A 61 10.46 10.51 6.58
C GLY A 61 9.57 9.46 5.96
N ALA A 62 10.03 8.22 5.91
CA ALA A 62 9.22 7.10 5.47
C ALA A 62 9.56 5.86 6.28
N GLN A 63 8.56 5.01 6.47
CA GLN A 63 8.70 3.76 7.19
C GLN A 63 7.72 2.74 6.65
N LEU A 64 8.18 1.51 6.52
CA LEU A 64 7.38 0.34 6.27
C LEU A 64 7.25 -0.48 7.56
N GLY A 65 6.02 -0.71 7.99
CA GLY A 65 5.69 -1.57 9.10
C GLY A 65 4.78 -2.72 8.68
N ILE A 66 4.64 -3.72 9.56
CA ILE A 66 3.67 -4.81 9.40
C ILE A 66 2.62 -4.69 10.49
N ALA A 67 1.37 -4.63 10.06
CA ALA A 67 0.23 -4.66 10.94
C ALA A 67 -0.58 -5.93 10.72
N ARG A 68 -1.37 -6.32 11.73
CA ARG A 68 -2.30 -7.44 11.62
C ARG A 68 -3.68 -6.99 12.04
N THR A 69 -4.65 -7.34 11.22
CA THR A 69 -6.07 -7.23 11.58
C THR A 69 -6.41 -8.25 12.68
N PRO A 70 -7.46 -8.00 13.49
CA PRO A 70 -7.97 -8.99 14.46
C PRO A 70 -8.25 -10.38 13.86
N GLY A 71 -8.76 -10.43 12.63
CA GLY A 71 -9.05 -11.66 11.87
C GLY A 71 -7.81 -12.31 11.25
N GLY A 72 -6.62 -11.74 11.43
CA GLY A 72 -5.36 -12.36 11.02
C GLY A 72 -4.87 -12.00 9.62
N ILE A 73 -5.53 -11.08 8.89
CA ILE A 73 -4.96 -10.48 7.67
C ILE A 73 -3.67 -9.75 8.05
N ILE A 74 -2.59 -10.09 7.36
CA ILE A 74 -1.32 -9.39 7.45
C ILE A 74 -1.34 -8.25 6.43
N CYS A 75 -1.07 -7.03 6.90
CA CYS A 75 -0.97 -5.85 6.07
C CYS A 75 0.43 -5.25 6.16
N ALA A 76 0.99 -4.88 5.02
CA ALA A 76 2.12 -3.97 4.99
C ALA A 76 1.59 -2.53 5.04
N VAL A 77 2.23 -1.70 5.86
CA VAL A 77 1.86 -0.29 6.04
C VAL A 77 3.04 0.58 5.65
N LEU A 78 2.98 1.19 4.48
CA LEU A 78 3.96 2.19 4.06
C LEU A 78 3.48 3.57 4.51
N ALA A 79 4.14 4.14 5.50
CA ALA A 79 3.93 5.50 5.95
C ALA A 79 4.97 6.42 5.32
N THR A 80 4.54 7.55 4.77
CA THR A 80 5.41 8.63 4.28
C THR A 80 4.94 9.94 4.88
N GLN A 81 5.87 10.78 5.32
CA GLN A 81 5.58 12.05 5.96
C GLN A 81 6.43 13.15 5.34
N ALA A 82 5.79 14.26 4.99
CA ALA A 82 6.45 15.49 4.57
C ALA A 82 5.94 16.64 5.44
N GLY A 83 6.80 17.13 6.34
CA GLY A 83 6.41 18.11 7.35
C GLY A 83 5.19 17.63 8.18
N PRO A 84 4.07 18.37 8.22
CA PRO A 84 2.89 18.02 9.01
C PRO A 84 1.91 17.05 8.31
N VAL A 85 2.19 16.65 7.08
CA VAL A 85 1.31 15.79 6.27
C VAL A 85 1.88 14.38 6.21
N GLN A 86 1.05 13.38 6.52
CA GLN A 86 1.41 11.97 6.44
C GLN A 86 0.43 11.21 5.54
N VAL A 87 0.95 10.32 4.70
CA VAL A 87 0.17 9.36 3.92
C VAL A 87 0.55 7.95 4.37
N ARG A 88 -0.45 7.09 4.59
CA ARG A 88 -0.28 5.70 4.99
C ARG A 88 -0.98 4.79 3.99
N PHE A 89 -0.22 4.05 3.20
CA PHE A 89 -0.74 2.99 2.35
C PHE A 89 -0.85 1.70 3.15
N ILE A 90 -2.04 1.10 3.16
CA ILE A 90 -2.34 -0.15 3.84
C ILE A 90 -2.56 -1.20 2.76
N VAL A 91 -1.60 -2.12 2.63
CA VAL A 91 -1.57 -3.15 1.58
C VAL A 91 -1.86 -4.51 2.22
N PRO A 92 -3.04 -5.10 1.99
CA PRO A 92 -3.33 -6.46 2.42
C PRO A 92 -2.45 -7.45 1.63
N LEU A 93 -1.71 -8.32 2.32
CA LEU A 93 -0.79 -9.28 1.69
C LEU A 93 -1.52 -10.58 1.33
N LEU A 94 -2.67 -10.44 0.66
CA LEU A 94 -3.58 -11.53 0.31
C LEU A 94 -3.28 -12.13 -1.06
N THR A 95 -2.69 -11.35 -1.97
CA THR A 95 -2.37 -11.74 -3.35
C THR A 95 -0.88 -12.01 -3.53
N ASP A 96 -0.52 -12.82 -4.52
CA ASP A 96 0.89 -13.03 -4.89
C ASP A 96 1.53 -11.74 -5.40
N LYS A 97 0.75 -10.86 -6.04
CA LYS A 97 1.16 -9.52 -6.47
C LYS A 97 1.60 -8.66 -5.28
N ALA A 98 0.79 -8.59 -4.21
CA ALA A 98 1.13 -7.86 -2.99
C ALA A 98 2.38 -8.42 -2.29
N LYS A 99 2.53 -9.75 -2.26
CA LYS A 99 3.72 -10.40 -1.69
C LYS A 99 4.98 -10.13 -2.53
N ALA A 100 4.85 -10.15 -3.86
CA ALA A 100 5.93 -9.85 -4.79
C ALA A 100 6.38 -8.39 -4.66
N TRP A 101 5.44 -7.44 -4.60
CA TRP A 101 5.74 -6.02 -4.35
C TRP A 101 6.55 -5.83 -3.06
N LEU A 102 6.10 -6.45 -1.97
CA LEU A 102 6.80 -6.34 -0.68
C LEU A 102 8.21 -6.96 -0.73
N THR A 103 8.35 -8.10 -1.42
CA THR A 103 9.64 -8.79 -1.56
C THR A 103 10.62 -8.00 -2.42
N GLU A 104 10.18 -7.47 -3.57
CA GLU A 104 10.98 -6.61 -4.45
C GLU A 104 11.49 -5.38 -3.68
N ALA A 105 10.60 -4.73 -2.92
CA ALA A 105 10.94 -3.57 -2.13
C ALA A 105 11.92 -3.88 -0.99
N ALA A 106 11.77 -5.04 -0.35
CA ALA A 106 12.56 -5.42 0.81
C ALA A 106 13.95 -5.95 0.48
N GLU A 107 14.07 -6.79 -0.56
CA GLU A 107 15.28 -7.57 -0.83
C GLU A 107 16.03 -7.12 -2.09
N GLU A 108 15.30 -6.68 -3.12
CA GLU A 108 15.90 -6.50 -4.45
C GLU A 108 16.32 -5.06 -4.68
N LYS A 109 15.40 -4.12 -4.39
CA LYS A 109 15.62 -2.70 -4.73
C LYS A 109 15.85 -1.81 -3.51
N HIS A 110 15.53 -2.28 -2.31
CA HIS A 110 15.55 -1.49 -1.07
C HIS A 110 14.84 -0.13 -1.23
N GLN A 111 13.81 -0.10 -2.06
CA GLN A 111 13.04 1.10 -2.37
C GLN A 111 11.60 0.72 -2.67
N MET A 112 10.68 1.61 -2.34
CA MET A 112 9.27 1.54 -2.72
C MET A 112 8.91 2.73 -3.57
N GLN A 113 7.92 2.53 -4.43
CA GLN A 113 7.44 3.55 -5.33
C GLN A 113 5.94 3.69 -5.14
N PHE A 114 5.47 4.92 -5.17
CA PHE A 114 4.05 5.19 -5.26
C PHE A 114 3.79 6.33 -6.22
N THR A 115 2.76 6.14 -7.05
CA THR A 115 2.23 7.11 -7.98
C THR A 115 0.99 7.74 -7.37
N VAL A 116 0.88 9.05 -7.49
CA VAL A 116 -0.28 9.81 -7.02
C VAL A 116 -0.91 10.54 -8.18
N GLU A 117 -2.19 10.31 -8.41
CA GLU A 117 -2.99 11.17 -9.28
C GLU A 117 -3.55 12.35 -8.49
N ILE A 118 -3.29 13.57 -8.97
CA ILE A 118 -3.79 14.81 -8.38
C ILE A 118 -5.25 15.00 -8.83
N VAL A 119 -6.18 15.02 -7.87
CA VAL A 119 -7.64 15.15 -8.13
C VAL A 119 -7.95 16.33 -9.05
N GLU A 120 -7.32 17.48 -8.82
CA GLU A 120 -7.65 18.73 -9.48
C GLU A 120 -7.10 18.84 -10.91
N THR A 121 -6.01 18.15 -11.22
CA THR A 121 -5.28 18.33 -12.48
C THR A 121 -5.18 17.06 -13.31
N HIS A 122 -5.53 15.90 -12.74
CA HIS A 122 -5.31 14.57 -13.33
C HIS A 122 -3.84 14.35 -13.75
N GLN A 123 -2.91 15.04 -13.10
CA GLN A 123 -1.49 14.83 -13.31
C GLN A 123 -1.01 13.73 -12.36
N LEU A 124 -0.10 12.89 -12.88
CA LEU A 124 0.56 11.85 -12.10
C LEU A 124 1.88 12.39 -11.55
N ALA A 125 2.07 12.22 -10.24
CA ALA A 125 3.33 12.40 -9.54
C ALA A 125 3.89 11.03 -9.15
N LEU A 126 5.18 10.80 -9.39
CA LEU A 126 5.87 9.59 -8.94
C LEU A 126 6.76 9.94 -7.75
N VAL A 127 6.55 9.25 -6.64
CA VAL A 127 7.37 9.40 -5.44
C VAL A 127 8.11 8.10 -5.17
N GLN A 128 9.42 8.23 -4.92
CA GLN A 128 10.29 7.13 -4.56
C GLN A 128 10.69 7.24 -3.09
N VAL A 129 10.61 6.12 -2.38
CA VAL A 129 10.99 5.98 -0.99
C VAL A 129 12.18 5.04 -0.92
N ILE A 130 13.31 5.54 -0.44
CA ILE A 130 14.54 4.75 -0.28
C ILE A 130 14.64 4.20 1.13
N ASN A 131 15.04 2.93 1.26
CA ASN A 131 15.21 2.21 2.51
C ASN A 131 14.01 2.35 3.47
N PRO A 132 12.78 2.01 3.04
CA PRO A 132 11.60 2.17 3.89
C PRO A 132 11.58 1.21 5.08
N LEU A 133 12.32 0.10 5.02
CA LEU A 133 12.46 -0.82 6.13
C LEU A 133 13.40 -0.21 7.19
N ALA A 134 12.94 -0.14 8.43
CA ALA A 134 13.83 0.09 9.55
C ALA A 134 14.88 -1.04 9.60
N ASP A 135 16.08 -0.71 10.07
CA ASP A 135 17.27 -1.58 10.06
C ASP A 135 16.94 -3.03 10.50
N ASP A 136 17.04 -4.01 9.58
CA ASP A 136 16.66 -5.43 9.79
C ASP A 136 17.73 -6.21 10.60
N THR A 137 18.52 -5.52 11.41
CA THR A 137 19.55 -6.12 12.28
C THR A 137 18.99 -7.17 13.25
N GLN A 138 17.66 -7.21 13.42
CA GLN A 138 16.96 -8.16 14.30
C GLN A 138 16.32 -9.36 13.58
N GLY A 139 16.49 -9.51 12.26
CA GLY A 139 15.93 -10.66 11.52
C GLY A 139 14.40 -10.66 11.45
N GLN A 140 13.79 -9.48 11.38
CA GLN A 140 12.34 -9.30 11.28
C GLN A 140 11.84 -9.76 9.91
N TRP A 141 12.63 -9.58 8.86
CA TRP A 141 12.25 -9.94 7.50
C TRP A 141 12.14 -11.46 7.25
N PRO A 142 13.11 -12.32 7.63
CA PRO A 142 12.95 -13.78 7.51
C PRO A 142 11.73 -14.32 8.27
N ALA A 143 11.45 -13.78 9.46
CA ALA A 143 10.28 -14.17 10.25
C ALA A 143 8.98 -13.76 9.55
N LEU A 144 8.94 -12.58 8.93
CA LEU A 144 7.81 -12.13 8.13
C LEU A 144 7.59 -13.02 6.91
N LYS A 145 8.63 -13.35 6.13
CA LYS A 145 8.51 -14.25 4.97
C LYS A 145 7.91 -15.60 5.34
N ALA A 146 8.41 -16.22 6.40
CA ALA A 146 7.88 -17.49 6.91
C ALA A 146 6.41 -17.40 7.34
N MET A 147 5.90 -16.20 7.62
CA MET A 147 4.48 -15.96 7.87
C MET A 147 3.67 -15.74 6.61
N LEU A 148 4.22 -15.09 5.58
CA LEU A 148 3.56 -14.88 4.29
C LEU A 148 3.39 -16.17 3.48
N ASP A 149 4.25 -17.16 3.74
CA ASP A 149 4.17 -18.51 3.17
C ASP A 149 3.04 -19.35 3.79
N LYS A 150 2.47 -18.92 4.92
CA LYS A 150 1.36 -19.64 5.54
C LYS A 150 0.08 -19.41 4.74
N PRO A 151 -0.82 -20.41 4.65
CA PRO A 151 -2.13 -20.24 4.04
C PRO A 151 -2.87 -19.08 4.72
N MET A 152 -3.28 -18.08 3.94
CA MET A 152 -4.07 -16.96 4.46
C MET A 152 -5.52 -17.40 4.72
N PRO A 153 -6.21 -16.78 5.69
CA PRO A 153 -7.60 -17.08 5.94
C PRO A 153 -8.44 -16.77 4.70
N ARG A 154 -9.31 -17.70 4.33
CA ARG A 154 -10.31 -17.44 3.27
C ARG A 154 -11.42 -16.60 3.90
N MET A 155 -11.52 -15.35 3.47
CA MET A 155 -12.55 -14.41 3.90
C MET A 155 -13.27 -13.87 2.68
N ASP A 156 -14.56 -13.60 2.80
CA ASP A 156 -15.27 -12.88 1.76
C ASP A 156 -14.89 -11.39 1.74
N LEU A 157 -15.35 -10.67 0.71
CA LEU A 157 -15.02 -9.24 0.55
C LEU A 157 -15.55 -8.37 1.69
N LEU A 158 -16.69 -8.73 2.27
CA LEU A 158 -17.32 -7.97 3.34
C LEU A 158 -16.53 -8.13 4.65
N GLU A 159 -16.12 -9.36 4.96
CA GLU A 159 -15.26 -9.68 6.09
C GLU A 159 -13.90 -8.96 5.95
N GLN A 160 -13.28 -9.04 4.77
CA GLN A 160 -12.02 -8.32 4.50
C GLN A 160 -12.17 -6.80 4.71
N ALA A 161 -13.24 -6.19 4.21
CA ALA A 161 -13.49 -4.77 4.40
C ALA A 161 -13.69 -4.40 5.89
N GLN A 162 -14.35 -5.26 6.66
CA GLN A 162 -14.54 -5.05 8.11
C GLN A 162 -13.22 -5.16 8.89
N GLU A 163 -12.38 -6.12 8.52
CA GLU A 163 -11.06 -6.30 9.13
C GLU A 163 -10.14 -5.11 8.82
N LEU A 164 -10.10 -4.64 7.57
CA LEU A 164 -9.31 -3.45 7.19
C LEU A 164 -9.84 -2.18 7.86
N LYS A 165 -11.16 -2.05 7.99
CA LYS A 165 -11.79 -0.96 8.74
C LYS A 165 -11.41 -0.99 10.22
N SER A 166 -11.30 -2.18 10.82
CA SER A 166 -10.88 -2.34 12.21
C SER A 166 -9.41 -1.97 12.40
N LEU A 167 -8.54 -2.41 11.48
CA LEU A 167 -7.13 -2.02 11.47
C LEU A 167 -6.95 -0.51 11.30
N LEU A 168 -7.73 0.13 10.43
CA LEU A 168 -7.71 1.58 10.27
C LEU A 168 -7.98 2.30 11.60
N GLY A 169 -8.93 1.80 12.40
CA GLY A 169 -9.20 2.34 13.74
C GLY A 169 -7.97 2.29 14.65
N VAL A 170 -7.25 1.16 14.66
CA VAL A 170 -6.01 0.98 15.43
C VAL A 170 -4.93 1.95 14.94
N LEU A 171 -4.69 2.00 13.62
CA LEU A 171 -3.69 2.89 13.02
C LEU A 171 -4.04 4.38 13.15
N ALA A 172 -5.31 4.71 13.34
CA ALA A 172 -5.77 6.06 13.62
C ALA A 172 -5.52 6.50 15.07
N ASP A 173 -5.50 5.56 16.00
CA ASP A 173 -5.14 5.80 17.40
C ASP A 173 -3.59 5.89 17.56
N GLU A 174 -2.83 5.15 16.75
CA GLU A 174 -1.35 5.07 16.76
C GLU A 174 -0.66 6.08 15.81
N ARG A 175 -1.07 7.36 15.85
CA ARG A 175 -0.49 8.41 14.98
C ARG A 175 0.91 8.83 15.41
N GLU A 176 1.88 7.96 15.18
CA GLU A 176 3.30 8.27 15.38
C GLU A 176 3.87 9.08 14.21
N SER A 177 4.59 10.14 14.57
CA SER A 177 5.34 10.96 13.60
C SER A 177 6.64 10.26 13.24
N LEU A 178 6.94 10.24 11.94
CA LEU A 178 8.21 9.78 11.39
C LEU A 178 9.31 10.85 11.50
N LEU A 179 8.94 12.07 11.86
CA LEU A 179 9.82 13.22 11.91
C LEU A 179 9.97 13.70 13.35
N PRO A 180 11.15 13.52 13.98
CA PRO A 180 11.38 13.94 15.36
C PRO A 180 11.03 15.42 15.57
N GLY A 181 10.17 15.69 16.56
CA GLY A 181 9.74 17.05 16.91
C GLY A 181 8.71 17.70 15.98
N LEU A 182 8.27 17.04 14.91
CA LEU A 182 7.25 17.55 13.99
C LEU A 182 5.94 16.80 14.16
N PRO A 183 4.86 17.43 14.65
CA PRO A 183 3.58 16.76 14.82
C PRO A 183 2.87 16.57 13.48
N ILE A 184 2.11 15.48 13.38
CA ILE A 184 1.22 15.25 12.26
C ILE A 184 -0.04 16.09 12.44
N LYS A 185 -0.39 16.90 11.43
CA LYS A 185 -1.66 17.65 11.40
C LYS A 185 -2.69 17.01 10.48
N VAL A 186 -2.22 16.37 9.41
CA VAL A 186 -3.09 15.74 8.40
C VAL A 186 -2.57 14.33 8.13
N VAL A 187 -3.46 13.35 8.23
CA VAL A 187 -3.19 11.96 7.81
C VAL A 187 -4.16 11.58 6.70
N TRP A 188 -3.62 10.96 5.65
CA TRP A 188 -4.38 10.27 4.62
C TRP A 188 -4.08 8.77 4.68
N TYR A 189 -5.13 7.97 4.77
CA TYR A 189 -5.05 6.52 4.70
C TYR A 189 -5.49 6.07 3.32
N VAL A 190 -4.63 5.31 2.65
CA VAL A 190 -4.93 4.68 1.36
C VAL A 190 -5.13 3.19 1.64
N LEU A 191 -6.35 2.70 1.44
CA LEU A 191 -6.64 1.27 1.48
C LEU A 191 -6.39 0.69 0.10
N VAL A 192 -5.37 -0.15 -0.04
CA VAL A 192 -4.95 -0.69 -1.33
C VAL A 192 -5.79 -1.93 -1.65
N THR A 193 -6.52 -1.86 -2.75
CA THR A 193 -7.52 -2.85 -3.16
C THR A 193 -6.90 -3.96 -3.99
N GLU A 194 -6.26 -4.90 -3.30
CA GLU A 194 -5.81 -6.18 -3.87
C GLU A 194 -6.85 -7.26 -3.56
N PHE A 195 -8.06 -7.12 -4.10
CA PHE A 195 -9.10 -8.12 -3.88
C PHE A 195 -8.82 -9.35 -4.74
N LEU A 196 -9.00 -10.54 -4.15
CA LEU A 196 -9.03 -11.79 -4.88
C LEU A 196 -10.22 -11.74 -5.86
N VAL A 197 -9.97 -11.42 -7.12
CA VAL A 197 -10.96 -11.61 -8.18
C VAL A 197 -11.28 -13.10 -8.21
N PRO A 198 -12.54 -13.52 -8.03
CA PRO A 198 -12.89 -14.94 -8.15
C PRO A 198 -12.52 -15.41 -9.57
N PRO A 199 -11.99 -16.64 -9.73
CA PRO A 199 -11.65 -17.14 -11.06
C PRO A 199 -12.89 -17.06 -11.95
N GLU A 200 -12.73 -16.53 -13.16
CA GLU A 200 -13.82 -16.48 -14.13
C GLU A 200 -14.44 -17.88 -14.28
N PRO A 201 -15.78 -18.01 -14.21
CA PRO A 201 -16.44 -19.28 -14.49
C PRO A 201 -16.34 -19.54 -15.99
N GLY A 202 -15.25 -20.16 -16.46
CA GLY A 202 -15.07 -20.36 -17.89
C GLY A 202 -13.88 -21.21 -18.37
N SER A 203 -12.83 -21.42 -17.58
CA SER A 203 -11.73 -22.31 -18.01
C SER A 203 -12.00 -23.77 -17.63
N ALA A 204 -13.09 -24.33 -18.15
CA ALA A 204 -13.22 -25.76 -18.26
C ALA A 204 -12.20 -26.24 -19.31
N SER A 205 -11.14 -26.88 -18.84
CA SER A 205 -10.15 -27.56 -19.67
C SER A 205 -10.87 -28.52 -20.60
N HIS A 206 -10.77 -28.31 -21.92
CA HIS A 206 -11.13 -29.34 -22.87
C HIS A 206 -10.19 -30.55 -22.64
N PRO A 207 -10.71 -31.75 -22.36
CA PRO A 207 -9.89 -32.95 -22.42
C PRO A 207 -9.54 -33.18 -23.88
N SER A 208 -8.25 -33.01 -24.22
CA SER A 208 -7.69 -33.54 -25.46
C SER A 208 -7.90 -35.05 -25.48
N GLY A 209 -8.96 -35.50 -26.14
CA GLY A 209 -9.15 -36.90 -26.48
C GLY A 209 -8.11 -37.32 -27.50
N SER A 210 -7.17 -38.16 -27.08
CA SER A 210 -6.37 -38.98 -27.98
C SER A 210 -7.22 -40.12 -28.52
N VAL A 211 -7.26 -40.37 -29.84
CA VAL A 211 -7.42 -41.73 -30.39
C VAL A 211 -6.78 -41.81 -31.79
N HIS A 212 -5.79 -42.71 -31.87
CA HIS A 212 -5.22 -43.51 -32.99
C HIS A 212 -5.13 -42.97 -34.42
#